data_AF-A0A7S3UQN9-F1
#
_entry.id   AF-A0A7S3UQN9-F1
#
_cell.length_a   1.000
_cell.length_b   1.000
_cell.length_c   1.000
_cell.angle_alpha   90.00
_cell.angle_beta   90.00
_cell.angle_gamma   90.00
#
_symmetry.space_group_name_H-M   'P 1'
#
loop_
_entity.id
_entity.type
_entity.pdbx_description
1 polymer ?
#
loop_
_entity_poly.entity_id
_entity_poly.type
_entity_poly.pdbx_seq_one_letter_code
_entity_poly.pdbx_strand_id
1 'polypeptide(L)'
;LNTLRMAAVETQDYHQGMGYVAAFLGLFLSPEEAAGIVLGLHRSEKHSAGYFKGAPQAFLADCRVFGELLQKRMPQLHAHLSSKGILPEMYCSKWFVGLGLHVLPFEALLDFYELYLEHGVEGYLFKFALMYMP
;
A
#
# COMPACT_ATOMS: atom_id res chain seq x y z
N LEU A 1 3.61 19.56 3.94
CA LEU A 1 3.96 19.61 5.38
C LEU A 1 2.72 19.68 6.29
N ASN A 2 1.71 20.51 6.00
CA ASN A 2 0.50 20.63 6.84
C ASN A 2 -0.31 19.32 6.95
N THR A 3 -0.54 18.62 5.83
CA THR A 3 -1.23 17.32 5.79
C THR A 3 -0.60 16.29 6.73
N LEU A 4 0.72 16.08 6.60
CA LEU A 4 1.44 15.11 7.42
C LEU A 4 1.49 15.51 8.88
N ARG A 5 1.56 16.82 9.18
CA ARG A 5 1.48 17.29 10.57
C ARG A 5 0.12 16.93 11.19
N MET A 6 -0.97 17.15 10.46
CA MET A 6 -2.31 16.79 10.92
C MET A 6 -2.43 15.28 11.13
N ALA A 7 -2.01 14.48 10.14
CA ALA A 7 -2.09 13.03 10.22
C ALA A 7 -1.20 12.46 11.34
N ALA A 8 0.07 12.88 11.42
CA ALA A 8 1.04 12.34 12.38
C ALA A 8 0.73 12.71 13.84
N VAL A 9 0.12 13.87 14.08
CA VAL A 9 -0.34 14.25 15.44
C VAL A 9 -1.39 13.27 15.94
N GLU A 10 -2.26 12.80 15.05
CA GLU A 10 -3.38 11.94 15.42
C GLU A 10 -2.99 10.45 15.45
N THR A 11 -2.10 10.01 14.56
CA THR A 11 -1.59 8.63 14.59
C THR A 11 -0.54 8.38 15.66
N GLN A 12 0.16 9.44 16.12
CA GLN A 12 1.37 9.36 16.96
C GLN A 12 2.44 8.38 16.42
N ASP A 13 2.41 8.13 15.12
CA ASP A 13 3.25 7.16 14.42
C ASP A 13 3.44 7.62 12.97
N TYR A 14 4.55 7.22 12.35
CA TYR A 14 4.89 7.61 11.00
C TYR A 14 5.65 6.51 10.28
N HIS A 15 5.17 6.20 9.08
CA HIS A 15 5.91 5.46 8.08
C HIS A 15 6.05 6.31 6.82
N GLN A 16 7.19 6.22 6.13
CA GLN A 16 7.47 7.02 4.93
C GLN A 16 6.41 6.87 3.81
N GLY A 17 5.75 5.71 3.75
CA GLY A 17 4.62 5.46 2.83
C GLY A 17 3.50 6.49 2.97
N MET A 18 3.22 6.94 4.19
CA MET A 18 2.22 7.98 4.45
C MET A 18 2.60 9.30 3.78
N GLY A 19 3.90 9.62 3.74
CA GLY A 19 4.45 10.78 3.03
C GLY A 19 4.12 10.77 1.55
N TYR A 20 4.30 9.62 0.90
CA TYR A 20 4.02 9.47 -0.54
C TYR A 20 2.54 9.64 -0.84
N VAL A 21 1.67 8.97 -0.07
CA VAL A 21 0.22 9.06 -0.24
C VAL A 21 -0.29 10.49 -0.01
N ALA A 22 0.19 11.16 1.06
CA ALA A 22 -0.18 12.54 1.34
C ALA A 22 0.29 13.51 0.24
N ALA A 23 1.48 13.31 -0.33
CA ALA A 23 1.99 14.14 -1.41
C ALA A 23 1.16 13.99 -2.70
N PHE A 24 0.78 12.76 -3.04
CA PHE A 24 -0.06 12.49 -4.20
C PHE A 24 -1.46 13.12 -4.05
N LEU A 25 -2.12 12.89 -2.92
CA LEU A 25 -3.45 13.47 -2.65
C LEU A 25 -3.42 15.00 -2.65
N GLY A 26 -2.32 15.61 -2.20
CA GLY A 26 -2.11 17.06 -2.20
C GLY A 26 -2.02 17.70 -3.59
N LEU A 27 -1.94 16.91 -4.67
CA LEU A 27 -2.07 17.42 -6.04
C LEU A 27 -3.51 17.81 -6.38
N PHE A 28 -4.50 17.30 -5.65
CA PHE A 28 -5.92 17.43 -5.97
C PHE A 28 -6.74 18.04 -4.83
N LEU A 29 -6.29 17.88 -3.58
CA LEU A 29 -7.06 18.16 -2.38
C LEU A 29 -6.39 19.21 -1.50
N SER A 30 -7.21 19.87 -0.66
CA SER A 30 -6.69 20.68 0.43
C SER A 30 -5.91 19.83 1.45
N PRO A 31 -5.01 20.42 2.25
CA PRO A 31 -4.29 19.69 3.27
C PRO A 31 -5.18 18.93 4.26
N GLU A 32 -6.32 19.50 4.63
CA GLU A 32 -7.30 18.94 5.55
C GLU A 32 -8.01 17.72 4.95
N GLU A 33 -8.46 17.82 3.70
CA GLU A 33 -9.10 16.71 2.98
C GLU A 33 -8.13 15.54 2.77
N ALA A 34 -6.90 15.84 2.31
CA ALA A 34 -5.86 14.83 2.14
C ALA A 34 -5.51 14.14 3.46
N ALA A 35 -5.46 14.90 4.57
CA ALA A 35 -5.21 14.33 5.89
C ALA A 35 -6.38 13.43 6.32
N GLY A 36 -7.62 13.84 6.06
CA GLY A 36 -8.81 13.03 6.31
C GLY A 36 -8.77 11.68 5.60
N ILE A 37 -8.37 11.65 4.33
CA ILE A 37 -8.23 10.41 3.57
C ILE A 37 -7.10 9.55 4.15
N VAL A 38 -5.91 10.12 4.38
CA VAL A 38 -4.76 9.38 4.96
C VAL A 38 -5.12 8.73 6.29
N LEU A 39 -5.80 9.47 7.16
CA LEU A 39 -6.28 8.97 8.45
C LEU A 39 -7.37 7.90 8.29
N GLY A 40 -8.28 8.08 7.33
CA GLY A 40 -9.27 7.07 6.96
C GLY A 40 -8.63 5.75 6.53
N LEU A 41 -7.61 5.81 5.66
CA LEU A 41 -6.82 4.65 5.24
C LEU A 41 -6.09 4.00 6.42
N HIS A 42 -5.53 4.79 7.34
CA HIS A 42 -4.83 4.30 8.52
C HIS A 42 -5.76 3.59 9.53
N ARG A 43 -7.04 3.98 9.59
CA ARG A 43 -8.00 3.43 10.56
C ARG A 43 -8.83 2.27 10.03
N SER A 44 -9.05 2.23 8.72
CA SER A 44 -9.97 1.28 8.12
C SER A 44 -9.31 -0.08 7.94
N GLU A 45 -9.86 -1.11 8.60
CA GLU A 45 -9.42 -2.50 8.44
C GLU A 45 -9.55 -3.01 7.00
N LYS A 46 -10.49 -2.45 6.22
CA LYS A 46 -10.64 -2.71 4.79
C LYS A 46 -9.43 -2.19 3.97
N HIS A 47 -8.73 -1.18 4.48
CA HIS A 47 -7.66 -0.48 3.77
C HIS A 47 -6.31 -0.68 4.48
N SER A 48 -5.50 0.37 4.65
CA SER A 48 -4.11 0.30 5.06
C SER A 48 -3.92 0.30 6.60
N ALA A 49 -4.87 -0.26 7.35
CA ALA A 49 -4.79 -0.25 8.81
C ALA A 49 -3.49 -0.91 9.29
N GLY A 50 -2.69 -0.16 10.05
CA GLY A 50 -1.40 -0.64 10.57
C GLY A 50 -0.25 -0.69 9.56
N TYR A 51 -0.44 -0.30 8.29
CA TYR A 51 0.63 -0.25 7.29
C TYR A 51 1.56 0.94 7.49
N PHE A 52 1.01 2.08 7.96
CA PHE A 52 1.77 3.32 8.12
C PHE A 52 2.39 3.49 9.51
N LYS A 53 2.76 2.37 10.15
CA LYS A 53 3.39 2.34 11.47
C LYS A 53 4.90 2.16 11.37
N GLY A 54 5.66 2.63 12.36
CA GLY A 54 7.12 2.43 12.41
C GLY A 54 7.54 0.95 12.37
N ALA A 55 6.72 0.06 12.93
CA ALA A 55 6.82 -1.38 12.78
C ALA A 55 5.52 -1.93 12.16
N PRO A 56 5.43 -2.07 10.82
CA PRO A 56 4.17 -2.33 10.13
C PRO A 56 3.83 -3.83 10.09
N GLN A 57 3.47 -4.40 11.25
CA GLN A 57 3.18 -5.85 11.37
C GLN A 57 2.04 -6.32 10.47
N ALA A 58 1.02 -5.47 10.25
CA ALA A 58 -0.10 -5.77 9.35
C ALA A 58 0.38 -5.96 7.90
N PHE A 59 1.24 -5.05 7.42
CA PHE A 59 1.86 -5.17 6.11
C PHE A 59 2.70 -6.45 5.99
N LEU A 60 3.48 -6.81 7.02
CA LEU A 60 4.27 -8.04 7.01
C LEU A 60 3.39 -9.30 7.00
N ALA A 61 2.25 -9.28 7.69
CA ALA A 61 1.28 -10.38 7.62
C ALA A 61 0.71 -10.52 6.20
N ASP A 62 0.32 -9.41 5.57
CA ASP A 62 -0.21 -9.42 4.21
C ASP A 62 0.85 -9.81 3.16
N CYS A 63 2.12 -9.48 3.38
CA CYS A 63 3.23 -9.99 2.56
C CYS A 63 3.33 -11.51 2.59
N ARG A 64 3.14 -12.12 3.76
CA ARG A 64 3.14 -13.59 3.90
C ARG A 64 1.95 -14.20 3.15
N VAL A 65 0.76 -13.64 3.32
CA VAL A 65 -0.44 -14.05 2.58
C VAL A 65 -0.22 -13.92 1.08
N PHE A 66 0.37 -12.82 0.62
CA PHE A 66 0.72 -12.62 -0.79
C PHE A 66 1.69 -13.70 -1.28
N GLY A 67 2.72 -14.02 -0.49
CA GLY A 67 3.67 -15.09 -0.82
C GLY A 67 3.00 -16.45 -1.03
N GLU A 68 2.04 -16.81 -0.18
CA GLU A 68 1.24 -18.03 -0.33
C GLU A 68 0.34 -18.00 -1.58
N LEU A 69 -0.29 -16.85 -1.85
CA LEU A 69 -1.09 -16.67 -3.07
C LEU A 69 -0.21 -16.79 -4.32
N LEU A 70 0.98 -16.21 -4.30
CA LEU A 70 1.95 -16.30 -5.39
C LEU A 70 2.38 -17.75 -5.62
N GLN A 71 2.67 -18.51 -4.55
CA GLN A 71 2.99 -19.93 -4.64
C GLN A 71 1.86 -20.73 -5.30
N LYS A 72 0.60 -20.44 -4.96
CA LYS A 72 -0.57 -21.12 -5.53
C LYS A 72 -0.83 -20.76 -6.99
N ARG A 73 -0.62 -19.50 -7.39
CA ARG A 73 -0.99 -18.98 -8.73
C ARG A 73 0.16 -19.04 -9.72
N MET A 74 1.38 -18.81 -9.27
CA MET A 74 2.60 -18.74 -10.08
C MET A 74 3.76 -19.50 -9.38
N PRO A 75 3.63 -20.83 -9.21
CA PRO A 75 4.58 -21.63 -8.43
C PRO A 75 6.02 -21.56 -8.95
N GLN A 76 6.21 -21.44 -10.26
CA GLN A 76 7.54 -21.32 -10.88
C GLN A 76 8.23 -20.00 -10.49
N LEU A 77 7.49 -18.88 -10.54
CA LEU A 77 8.00 -17.57 -10.14
C LEU A 77 8.31 -17.53 -8.64
N HIS A 78 7.39 -18.05 -7.82
CA HIS A 78 7.62 -18.16 -6.38
C HIS A 78 8.89 -18.96 -6.08
N ALA A 79 9.06 -20.14 -6.70
CA ALA A 79 10.26 -20.96 -6.51
C ALA A 79 11.54 -20.23 -6.95
N HIS A 80 11.49 -19.51 -8.08
CA HIS A 80 12.62 -18.72 -8.57
C HIS A 80 13.05 -17.64 -7.57
N LEU A 81 12.10 -16.85 -7.05
CA LEU A 81 12.37 -15.80 -6.06
C LEU A 81 12.89 -16.39 -4.76
N SER A 82 12.25 -17.45 -4.26
CA SER A 82 12.66 -18.14 -3.04
C SER A 82 14.07 -18.72 -3.16
N SER A 83 14.44 -19.30 -4.31
CA SER A 83 15.81 -19.79 -4.56
C SER A 83 16.88 -18.70 -4.53
N LYS A 84 16.48 -17.44 -4.74
CA LYS A 84 17.35 -16.25 -4.67
C LYS A 84 17.27 -15.54 -3.32
N GLY A 85 16.52 -16.07 -2.35
CA GLY A 85 16.31 -15.44 -1.04
C GLY A 85 15.50 -14.15 -1.11
N ILE A 86 14.72 -13.94 -2.18
CA ILE A 86 13.88 -12.74 -2.33
C ILE A 86 12.56 -12.97 -1.60
N LEU A 87 12.36 -12.24 -0.51
CA LEU A 87 11.17 -12.34 0.33
C LEU A 87 10.06 -11.37 -0.13
N PRO A 88 8.77 -11.71 0.06
CA PRO A 88 7.64 -10.85 -0.36
C PRO A 88 7.73 -9.39 0.10
N GLU A 89 8.12 -9.15 1.35
CA GLU A 89 8.27 -7.80 1.91
C GLU A 89 9.25 -6.91 1.13
N MET A 90 10.21 -7.49 0.40
CA MET A 90 11.20 -6.75 -0.39
C MET A 90 10.59 -6.07 -1.62
N TYR A 91 9.47 -6.58 -2.14
CA TYR A 91 8.83 -6.05 -3.34
C TYR A 91 7.39 -5.60 -3.13
N CYS A 92 6.65 -6.22 -2.20
CA CYS A 92 5.26 -5.86 -1.91
C CYS A 92 5.09 -4.42 -1.39
N SER A 93 6.11 -3.86 -0.73
CA SER A 93 6.04 -2.50 -0.19
C SER A 93 5.65 -1.44 -1.23
N LYS A 94 6.06 -1.61 -2.49
CA LYS A 94 5.72 -0.69 -3.59
C LYS A 94 4.24 -0.67 -3.94
N TRP A 95 3.55 -1.80 -3.79
CA TRP A 95 2.13 -1.93 -4.08
C TRP A 95 1.28 -1.68 -2.84
N PHE A 96 1.65 -2.26 -1.70
CA PHE A 96 0.82 -2.28 -0.50
C PHE A 96 0.95 -1.01 0.33
N VAL A 97 2.19 -0.56 0.57
CA VAL A 97 2.47 0.66 1.35
C VAL A 97 2.59 1.88 0.45
N GLY A 98 3.22 1.71 -0.71
CA GLY A 98 3.36 2.75 -1.72
C GLY A 98 2.08 2.99 -2.53
N LEU A 99 1.06 2.14 -2.42
CA LEU A 99 -0.22 2.26 -3.13
C LEU A 99 -0.03 2.57 -4.63
N GLY A 100 0.87 1.83 -5.28
CA GLY A 100 1.13 1.94 -6.71
C GLY A 100 2.02 3.12 -7.12
N LEU A 101 2.28 4.10 -6.24
CA LEU A 101 2.95 5.37 -6.57
C LEU A 101 4.35 5.22 -7.19
N HIS A 102 5.03 4.11 -6.94
CA HIS A 102 6.38 3.86 -7.45
C HIS A 102 6.42 2.95 -8.68
N VAL A 103 5.27 2.47 -9.16
CA VAL A 103 5.21 1.45 -10.22
C VAL A 103 4.23 1.78 -11.34
N LEU A 104 3.25 2.64 -11.07
CA LEU A 104 2.28 3.08 -12.07
C LEU A 104 2.66 4.46 -12.65
N PRO A 105 2.40 4.69 -13.95
CA PRO A 105 2.42 6.04 -14.50
C PRO A 105 1.32 6.90 -13.84
N PHE A 106 1.48 8.22 -13.90
CA PHE A 106 0.61 9.16 -13.20
C PHE A 106 -0.86 9.00 -13.57
N GLU A 107 -1.15 8.79 -14.84
CA GLU A 107 -2.50 8.64 -15.37
C GLU A 107 -3.21 7.41 -14.79
N ALA A 108 -2.48 6.30 -14.63
CA ALA A 108 -3.01 5.05 -14.08
C ALA A 108 -3.19 5.09 -12.55
N LEU A 109 -2.55 6.04 -11.86
CA LEU A 109 -2.68 6.17 -10.41
C LEU A 109 -4.08 6.63 -10.00
N LEU A 110 -4.75 7.45 -10.81
CA LEU A 110 -6.10 7.90 -10.50
C LEU A 110 -7.07 6.71 -10.45
N ASP A 111 -7.11 5.91 -11.52
CA ASP A 111 -7.93 4.70 -11.59
C ASP A 111 -7.58 3.71 -10.48
N PHE A 112 -6.29 3.55 -10.18
CA PHE A 112 -5.84 2.70 -9.08
C PHE A 112 -6.41 3.16 -7.73
N TYR A 113 -6.34 4.47 -7.44
CA TYR A 113 -6.81 5.01 -6.17
C TYR A 113 -8.33 4.95 -6.05
N GLU A 114 -9.08 5.19 -7.13
CA GLU A 114 -10.55 5.02 -7.14
C GLU A 114 -10.92 3.58 -6.79
N LEU A 115 -10.35 2.60 -7.48
CA LEU A 115 -10.61 1.18 -7.23
C LEU A 115 -10.13 0.74 -5.85
N TYR A 116 -8.99 1.26 -5.37
CA TYR A 116 -8.49 0.95 -4.05
C TYR A 116 -9.39 1.52 -2.94
N LEU A 117 -9.88 2.75 -3.07
CA LEU A 117 -10.82 3.35 -2.12
C LEU A 117 -12.17 2.61 -2.14
N GLU A 118 -12.60 2.12 -3.30
CA GLU A 118 -13.85 1.36 -3.42
C GLU A 118 -13.75 -0.05 -2.85
N HIS A 119 -12.62 -0.74 -3.03
CA HIS A 119 -12.54 -2.19 -2.77
C HIS A 119 -11.52 -2.61 -1.70
N GLY A 120 -10.57 -1.74 -1.35
CA GLY A 120 -9.60 -1.98 -0.29
C GLY A 120 -8.54 -3.05 -0.60
N VAL A 121 -7.91 -3.55 0.44
CA VAL A 121 -6.77 -4.48 0.35
C VAL A 121 -7.18 -5.83 -0.23
N GLU A 122 -8.18 -6.48 0.37
CA GLU A 122 -8.67 -7.79 -0.08
C GLU A 122 -9.38 -7.72 -1.43
N GLY A 123 -10.21 -6.68 -1.62
CA GLY A 123 -11.05 -6.55 -2.81
C GLY A 123 -10.27 -6.20 -4.08
N TYR A 124 -9.17 -5.47 -3.95
CA TYR A 124 -8.41 -4.95 -5.09
C TYR A 124 -6.89 -5.14 -4.97
N LEU A 125 -6.26 -4.73 -3.86
CA LEU A 125 -4.80 -4.62 -3.78
C LEU A 125 -4.05 -5.94 -4.00
N PHE A 126 -4.52 -7.03 -3.38
CA PHE A 126 -3.94 -8.36 -3.60
C PHE A 126 -4.07 -8.81 -5.07
N LYS A 127 -5.20 -8.53 -5.72
CA LYS A 127 -5.45 -8.89 -7.12
C LYS A 127 -4.57 -8.07 -8.05
N PHE A 128 -4.47 -6.77 -7.80
CA PHE A 128 -3.57 -5.87 -8.51
C PHE A 128 -2.13 -6.38 -8.43
N ALA A 129 -1.63 -6.67 -7.22
CA ALA A 129 -0.27 -7.14 -7.03
C ALA A 129 0.00 -8.48 -7.74
N LEU A 130 -0.96 -9.41 -7.73
CA LEU A 130 -0.84 -10.69 -8.46
C LEU A 130 -0.84 -10.51 -9.98
N MET A 131 -1.59 -9.51 -10.50
CA MET A 131 -1.64 -9.22 -11.93
C MET A 131 -0.41 -8.45 -12.41
N TYR A 132 0.09 -7.52 -11.59
CA TYR A 132 1.24 -6.69 -11.90
C TYR A 132 2.56 -7.46 -11.82
N MET A 133 2.60 -8.53 -11.03
CA MET A 133 3.76 -9.41 -10.91
C MET A 133 3.80 -10.38 -12.10
N PRO A 134 4.78 -10.25 -13.02
CA PRO A 134 4.84 -11.04 -14.26
C PRO A 134 5.36 -12.45 -14.07
#